data_AF-A0A5J9URK4-F1
#
_entry.id   AF-A0A5J9URK4-F1
#
_cell.length_a   1.000
_cell.length_b   1.000
_cell.length_c   1.000
_cell.angle_alpha   90.00
_cell.angle_beta   90.00
_cell.angle_gamma   90.00
#
_symmetry.space_group_name_H-M   'P 1'
#
loop_
_entity.id
_entity.type
_entity.pdbx_description
1 polymer ?
#
loop_
_entity_poly.entity_id
_entity_poly.type
_entity_poly.pdbx_seq_one_letter_code
_entity_poly.pdbx_strand_id
1 'polypeptide(L)'
;MASPSPFLLLLLCLTALWLSSAADDAAGFTTFKVYFHDVVGGPSPTAIRIAQAASSNTSSTAFGAVVAIDDPLTTGPQRAGTGTSTEVGRAQGTYTFADQKTFGLLMTMNFVFTAGEHNGSSLAILGRNEVLSDIREMSIVGGSGKFRMARGYVQAHTIDSGATNGETVVQYTVNVVTTNASEQGGQAKHLEGRKAVGTLASCWLGSGD
;
A
#
# COMPACT_ATOMS: atom_id res chain seq x y z
N MET A 1 57.82 2.52 13.35
CA MET A 1 56.36 2.34 13.19
C MET A 1 55.73 2.67 14.54
N ALA A 2 54.98 3.76 14.64
CA ALA A 2 54.38 4.19 15.90
C ALA A 2 53.00 3.52 16.07
N SER A 3 52.78 2.84 17.20
CA SER A 3 51.49 2.22 17.50
C SER A 3 50.46 3.31 17.84
N PRO A 4 49.24 3.27 17.30
CA PRO A 4 48.21 4.26 17.62
C PRO A 4 47.90 4.26 19.13
N SER A 5 47.74 5.45 19.68
CA SER A 5 47.43 5.65 21.10
C SER A 5 46.09 5.00 21.48
N PRO A 6 46.00 4.28 22.61
CA PRO A 6 44.76 3.63 23.05
C PRO A 6 43.61 4.63 23.27
N PHE A 7 43.93 5.89 23.56
CA PHE A 7 42.94 6.97 23.65
C PHE A 7 42.31 7.34 22.30
N LEU A 8 43.09 7.27 21.21
CA LEU A 8 42.60 7.58 19.86
C LEU A 8 41.68 6.47 19.33
N LEU A 9 41.98 5.21 19.65
CA LEU A 9 41.13 4.06 19.35
C LEU A 9 39.82 4.10 20.14
N LEU A 10 39.86 4.46 21.43
CA LEU A 10 38.66 4.56 22.26
C LEU A 10 37.73 5.69 21.79
N LEU A 11 38.30 6.83 21.37
CA LEU A 11 37.54 7.94 20.82
C LEU A 11 36.86 7.57 19.49
N LEU A 12 37.57 6.85 18.61
CA LEU A 12 37.01 6.32 17.37
C LEU A 12 35.88 5.31 17.63
N CYS A 13 36.04 4.39 18.58
CA CYS A 13 34.99 3.45 18.98
C CYS A 13 33.75 4.14 19.57
N LEU A 14 33.96 5.17 20.41
CA LEU A 14 32.86 5.98 20.96
C LEU A 14 32.13 6.74 19.85
N THR A 15 32.83 7.32 18.87
CA THR A 15 32.17 7.95 17.72
C THR A 15 31.44 6.95 16.83
N ALA A 16 31.97 5.74 16.65
CA ALA A 16 31.31 4.68 15.87
C ALA A 16 30.02 4.19 16.56
N LEU A 17 30.03 4.03 17.89
CA LEU A 17 28.81 3.67 18.64
C LEU A 17 27.74 4.77 18.61
N TRP A 18 28.13 6.04 18.75
CA TRP A 18 27.20 7.17 18.66
C TRP A 18 26.62 7.35 17.24
N LEU A 19 27.37 6.97 16.19
CA LEU A 19 26.86 6.98 14.82
C LEU A 19 25.86 5.84 14.57
N SER A 20 26.04 4.69 15.22
CA SER A 20 25.12 3.55 15.12
C SER A 20 23.83 3.74 15.93
N SER A 21 23.85 4.48 17.04
CA SER A 21 22.64 4.73 17.84
C SER A 21 21.65 5.72 17.22
N ALA A 22 22.02 6.36 16.10
CA ALA A 22 21.13 7.22 15.31
C ALA A 22 20.34 6.46 14.23
N ALA A 23 20.51 5.13 14.13
CA ALA A 23 19.86 4.27 13.14
C ALA A 23 18.85 3.27 13.74
N ASP A 24 18.31 3.57 14.93
CA ASP A 24 17.08 2.93 15.40
C ASP A 24 15.89 3.79 14.95
N ASP A 25 15.62 3.71 13.65
CA ASP A 25 14.46 4.30 12.98
C ASP A 25 13.18 3.57 13.42
N ALA A 26 12.49 4.13 14.42
CA ALA A 26 11.21 3.59 14.87
C ALA A 26 10.15 3.75 13.76
N ALA A 27 10.05 2.75 12.88
CA ALA A 27 8.99 2.67 11.87
C ALA A 27 7.62 2.76 12.55
N GLY A 28 6.75 3.66 12.06
CA GLY A 28 5.40 3.83 12.58
C GLY A 28 4.51 2.68 12.13
N PHE A 29 3.95 1.92 13.06
CA PHE A 29 2.91 0.94 12.78
C PHE A 29 1.53 1.59 12.98
N THR A 30 0.66 1.50 11.97
CA THR A 30 -0.70 2.05 12.01
C THR A 30 -1.70 0.98 11.62
N THR A 31 -2.76 0.85 12.42
CA THR A 31 -3.91 -0.01 12.13
C THR A 31 -5.16 0.84 12.03
N PHE A 32 -5.94 0.65 10.96
CA PHE A 32 -7.24 1.30 10.80
C PHE A 32 -8.18 0.43 9.97
N LYS A 33 -9.48 0.80 9.97
CA LYS A 33 -10.51 0.09 9.23
C LYS A 33 -11.12 0.99 8.17
N VAL A 34 -11.45 0.39 7.02
CA VAL A 34 -12.26 1.00 5.97
C VAL A 34 -13.23 -0.04 5.41
N TYR A 35 -14.34 0.42 4.85
CA TYR A 35 -15.36 -0.43 4.25
C TYR A 35 -15.37 -0.20 2.75
N PHE A 36 -15.20 -1.28 2.01
CA PHE A 36 -15.14 -1.32 0.56
C PHE A 36 -16.49 -1.78 0.00
N HIS A 37 -16.96 -1.08 -1.04
CA HIS A 37 -18.29 -1.27 -1.62
C HIS A 37 -18.18 -1.64 -3.11
N ASP A 38 -18.15 -2.93 -3.43
CA ASP A 38 -18.10 -3.43 -4.82
C ASP A 38 -19.51 -3.47 -5.40
N VAL A 39 -19.80 -2.54 -6.32
CA VAL A 39 -21.14 -2.36 -6.90
C VAL A 39 -21.15 -2.89 -8.33
N VAL A 40 -21.64 -4.11 -8.50
CA VAL A 40 -21.73 -4.78 -9.81
C VAL A 40 -23.09 -4.61 -10.48
N GLY A 41 -24.11 -4.21 -9.71
CA GLY A 41 -25.49 -4.05 -10.17
C GLY A 41 -26.06 -2.65 -9.97
N GLY A 42 -27.33 -2.46 -10.34
CA GLY A 42 -28.04 -1.19 -10.17
C GLY A 42 -27.72 -0.13 -11.23
N PRO A 43 -28.19 1.11 -11.05
CA PRO A 43 -28.12 2.16 -12.08
C PRO A 43 -26.73 2.80 -12.23
N SER A 44 -25.85 2.66 -11.22
CA SER A 44 -24.53 3.29 -11.17
C SER A 44 -23.48 2.30 -10.65
N PRO A 45 -23.18 1.23 -11.41
CA PRO A 45 -22.15 0.26 -11.03
C PRO A 45 -20.76 0.89 -10.98
N THR A 46 -19.95 0.45 -10.03
CA THR A 46 -18.55 0.86 -9.84
C THR A 46 -17.55 -0.24 -10.18
N ALA A 47 -18.06 -1.46 -10.42
CA ALA A 47 -17.28 -2.62 -10.81
C ALA A 47 -17.80 -3.18 -12.14
N ILE A 48 -16.99 -3.07 -13.19
CA ILE A 48 -17.36 -3.42 -14.57
C ILE A 48 -16.44 -4.48 -15.15
N ARG A 49 -17.02 -5.56 -15.68
CA ARG A 49 -16.25 -6.57 -16.41
C ARG A 49 -15.74 -5.98 -17.73
N ILE A 50 -14.42 -5.87 -17.86
CA ILE A 50 -13.76 -5.23 -19.02
C ILE A 50 -13.13 -6.22 -20.00
N ALA A 51 -12.86 -7.46 -19.55
CA ALA A 51 -12.31 -8.51 -20.40
C ALA A 51 -12.73 -9.90 -19.90
N GLN A 52 -12.89 -10.84 -20.83
CA GLN A 52 -13.10 -12.26 -20.53
C GLN A 52 -12.82 -13.12 -21.76
N ALA A 53 -12.45 -14.39 -21.54
CA ALA A 53 -12.42 -15.39 -22.60
C ALA A 53 -13.82 -15.97 -22.84
N ALA A 54 -14.06 -16.57 -24.01
CA ALA A 54 -15.31 -17.30 -24.27
C ALA A 54 -15.53 -18.42 -23.24
N SER A 55 -14.45 -19.11 -22.83
CA SER A 55 -14.46 -20.15 -21.79
C SER A 55 -14.78 -19.63 -20.40
N SER A 56 -14.65 -18.32 -20.13
CA SER A 56 -14.98 -17.74 -18.82
C SER A 56 -16.49 -17.86 -18.53
N ASN A 57 -17.35 -17.83 -19.56
CA ASN A 57 -18.80 -17.95 -19.39
C ASN A 57 -19.25 -19.35 -19.00
N THR A 58 -18.48 -20.39 -19.36
CA THR A 58 -18.77 -21.79 -19.01
C THR A 58 -17.97 -22.26 -17.79
N SER A 59 -17.06 -21.43 -17.29
CA SER A 59 -16.29 -21.70 -16.08
C SER A 59 -17.15 -21.52 -14.84
N SER A 60 -17.17 -22.52 -13.96
CA SER A 60 -17.88 -22.44 -12.66
C SER A 60 -17.36 -21.32 -11.75
N THR A 61 -16.09 -20.91 -11.93
CA THR A 61 -15.44 -19.82 -11.19
C THR A 61 -15.28 -18.52 -11.99
N ALA A 62 -15.83 -18.43 -13.20
CA ALA A 62 -15.60 -17.33 -14.14
C ALA A 62 -14.10 -17.08 -14.49
N PHE A 63 -13.26 -18.11 -14.41
CA PHE A 63 -11.81 -18.02 -14.64
C PHE A 63 -11.44 -17.21 -15.89
N GLY A 64 -10.50 -16.27 -15.72
CA GLY A 64 -10.01 -15.39 -16.77
C GLY A 64 -10.85 -14.12 -16.99
N ALA A 65 -11.98 -13.94 -16.31
CA ALA A 65 -12.70 -12.66 -16.33
C ALA A 65 -11.93 -11.59 -15.54
N VAL A 66 -11.89 -10.36 -16.06
CA VAL A 66 -11.24 -9.20 -15.46
C VAL A 66 -12.29 -8.11 -15.24
N VAL A 67 -12.31 -7.56 -14.03
CA VAL A 67 -13.20 -6.47 -13.63
C VAL A 67 -12.37 -5.25 -13.26
N ALA A 68 -12.72 -4.11 -13.83
CA ALA A 68 -12.20 -2.81 -13.41
C ALA A 68 -13.08 -2.24 -12.31
N ILE A 69 -12.45 -1.64 -11.31
CA ILE A 69 -13.12 -1.09 -10.13
C ILE A 69 -12.74 0.37 -9.88
N ASP A 70 -13.73 1.14 -9.46
CA ASP A 70 -13.59 2.43 -8.78
C ASP A 70 -14.59 2.45 -7.63
N ASP A 71 -14.32 1.69 -6.58
CA ASP A 71 -15.29 1.40 -5.53
C ASP A 71 -15.16 2.38 -4.35
N PRO A 72 -16.27 2.86 -3.76
CA PRO A 72 -16.23 3.70 -2.57
C PRO A 72 -15.54 3.01 -1.39
N LEU A 73 -14.74 3.78 -0.65
CA LEU A 73 -14.23 3.43 0.68
C LEU A 73 -14.88 4.33 1.72
N THR A 74 -15.48 3.76 2.76
CA THR A 74 -16.20 4.50 3.80
C THR A 74 -15.75 4.17 5.22
N THR A 75 -16.15 4.99 6.19
CA THR A 75 -15.87 4.80 7.63
C THR A 75 -16.70 3.72 8.31
N GLY A 76 -17.78 3.25 7.66
CA GLY A 76 -18.74 2.30 8.23
C GLY A 76 -19.44 1.48 7.14
N PRO A 77 -20.14 0.38 7.47
CA PRO A 77 -20.68 -0.54 6.46
C PRO A 77 -21.81 0.04 5.60
N GLN A 78 -22.47 1.12 6.04
CA GLN A 78 -23.50 1.80 5.24
C GLN A 78 -22.84 2.63 4.12
N ARG A 79 -23.48 2.72 2.95
CA ARG A 79 -23.04 3.63 1.88
C ARG A 79 -23.06 5.08 2.36
N ALA A 80 -22.14 5.90 1.85
CA ALA A 80 -22.14 7.32 2.09
C ALA A 80 -23.49 7.95 1.66
N GLY A 81 -24.02 8.85 2.49
CA GLY A 81 -25.29 9.53 2.23
C GLY A 81 -26.55 8.72 2.55
N THR A 82 -26.45 7.43 2.92
CA THR A 82 -27.60 6.61 3.35
C THR A 82 -27.60 6.31 4.85
N GLY A 83 -26.62 6.84 5.60
CA GLY A 83 -26.44 6.61 7.02
C GLY A 83 -25.39 7.54 7.61
N THR A 84 -24.74 7.09 8.68
CA THR A 84 -23.68 7.85 9.38
C THR A 84 -22.28 7.63 8.76
N SER A 85 -22.12 6.69 7.84
CA SER A 85 -20.85 6.47 7.13
C SER A 85 -20.49 7.65 6.24
N THR A 86 -19.20 7.96 6.18
CA THR A 86 -18.65 8.99 5.31
C THR A 86 -17.68 8.33 4.33
N GLU A 87 -17.71 8.74 3.05
CA GLU A 87 -16.71 8.32 2.06
C GLU A 87 -15.35 8.97 2.38
N VAL A 88 -14.31 8.16 2.46
CA VAL A 88 -12.94 8.58 2.79
C VAL A 88 -11.95 8.38 1.63
N GLY A 89 -12.38 7.71 0.57
CA GLY A 89 -11.55 7.41 -0.59
C GLY A 89 -12.20 6.45 -1.56
N ARG A 90 -11.39 5.93 -2.47
CA ARG A 90 -11.78 4.95 -3.50
C ARG A 90 -10.80 3.78 -3.56
N ALA A 91 -11.28 2.58 -3.84
CA ALA A 91 -10.47 1.46 -4.27
C ALA A 91 -10.48 1.39 -5.80
N GLN A 92 -9.32 1.64 -6.41
CA GLN A 92 -9.19 1.79 -7.86
C GLN A 92 -8.20 0.79 -8.43
N GLY A 93 -8.59 0.08 -9.49
CA GLY A 93 -7.74 -0.91 -10.13
C GLY A 93 -8.53 -2.00 -10.81
N THR A 94 -8.07 -3.24 -10.67
CA THR A 94 -8.77 -4.41 -11.22
C THR A 94 -8.73 -5.59 -10.27
N TYR A 95 -9.67 -6.52 -10.47
CA TYR A 95 -9.53 -7.88 -10.00
C TYR A 95 -9.76 -8.88 -11.13
N THR A 96 -9.05 -10.01 -11.06
CA THR A 96 -9.15 -11.09 -12.05
C THR A 96 -9.60 -12.37 -11.36
N PHE A 97 -10.59 -13.06 -11.93
CA PHE A 97 -10.96 -14.42 -11.51
C PHE A 97 -9.82 -15.38 -11.90
N ALA A 98 -8.96 -15.71 -10.94
CA ALA A 98 -7.64 -16.31 -11.19
C ALA A 98 -7.52 -17.74 -10.66
N ASP A 99 -8.55 -18.28 -10.02
CA ASP A 99 -8.59 -19.66 -9.52
C ASP A 99 -9.60 -20.49 -10.33
N GLN A 100 -9.17 -21.68 -10.77
CA GLN A 100 -10.00 -22.60 -11.56
C GLN A 100 -10.89 -23.50 -10.68
N LYS A 101 -10.62 -23.56 -9.36
CA LYS A 101 -11.28 -24.46 -8.43
C LYS A 101 -12.20 -23.73 -7.45
N THR A 102 -11.86 -22.50 -7.09
CA THR A 102 -12.67 -21.68 -6.16
C THR A 102 -12.88 -20.27 -6.72
N PHE A 103 -13.71 -19.46 -6.06
CA PHE A 103 -13.83 -18.02 -6.36
C PHE A 103 -12.62 -17.26 -5.80
N GLY A 104 -11.44 -17.55 -6.37
CA GLY A 104 -10.18 -16.90 -6.05
C GLY A 104 -9.89 -15.75 -7.01
N LEU A 105 -9.90 -14.53 -6.48
CA LEU A 105 -9.57 -13.33 -7.23
C LEU A 105 -8.09 -12.96 -7.03
N LEU A 106 -7.45 -12.42 -8.07
CA LEU A 106 -6.21 -11.65 -7.93
C LEU A 106 -6.61 -10.18 -7.84
N MET A 107 -6.40 -9.55 -6.70
CA MET A 107 -6.63 -8.12 -6.49
C MET A 107 -5.37 -7.35 -6.91
N THR A 108 -5.52 -6.37 -7.79
CA THR A 108 -4.47 -5.42 -8.18
C THR A 108 -5.06 -4.01 -8.14
N MET A 109 -4.95 -3.36 -6.98
CA MET A 109 -5.70 -2.14 -6.71
C MET A 109 -4.94 -1.18 -5.79
N ASN A 110 -5.36 0.08 -5.79
CA ASN A 110 -4.94 1.09 -4.85
C ASN A 110 -6.12 1.54 -3.99
N PHE A 111 -5.90 1.69 -2.68
CA PHE A 111 -6.77 2.53 -1.86
C PHE A 111 -6.27 3.97 -1.97
N VAL A 112 -7.08 4.84 -2.58
CA VAL A 112 -6.80 6.25 -2.83
C VAL A 112 -7.65 7.07 -1.86
N PHE A 113 -7.02 7.66 -0.85
CA PHE A 113 -7.73 8.41 0.18
C PHE A 113 -7.89 9.88 -0.21
N THR A 114 -9.12 10.39 -0.11
CA THR A 114 -9.50 11.75 -0.53
C THR A 114 -10.11 12.59 0.61
N ALA A 115 -10.30 11.98 1.78
CA ALA A 115 -10.76 12.67 2.98
C ALA A 115 -10.18 12.05 4.26
N GLY A 116 -10.47 12.66 5.41
CA GLY A 116 -10.01 12.21 6.71
C GLY A 116 -8.50 12.33 6.91
N GLU A 117 -7.96 11.55 7.85
CA GLU A 117 -6.55 11.61 8.23
C GLU A 117 -5.60 11.26 7.07
N HIS A 118 -6.02 10.40 6.15
CA HIS A 118 -5.15 9.88 5.09
C HIS A 118 -5.30 10.61 3.75
N ASN A 119 -6.05 11.71 3.70
CA ASN A 119 -6.29 12.48 2.49
C ASN A 119 -5.01 12.77 1.69
N GLY A 120 -5.05 12.50 0.38
CA GLY A 120 -3.96 12.71 -0.57
C GLY A 120 -2.90 11.61 -0.56
N SER A 121 -3.12 10.52 0.20
CA SER A 121 -2.22 9.37 0.27
C SER A 121 -2.85 8.14 -0.38
N SER A 122 -2.04 7.14 -0.70
CA SER A 122 -2.55 5.87 -1.22
C SER A 122 -1.78 4.66 -0.71
N LEU A 123 -2.44 3.50 -0.72
CA LEU A 123 -1.84 2.19 -0.46
C LEU A 123 -2.02 1.31 -1.69
N ALA A 124 -0.95 0.67 -2.15
CA ALA A 124 -0.98 -0.30 -3.24
C ALA A 124 -1.15 -1.71 -2.66
N ILE A 125 -2.16 -2.42 -3.13
CA ILE A 125 -2.55 -3.75 -2.64
C ILE A 125 -2.46 -4.74 -3.79
N LEU A 126 -1.75 -5.83 -3.55
CA LEU A 126 -1.60 -6.95 -4.47
C LEU A 126 -1.75 -8.25 -3.70
N GLY A 127 -2.67 -9.12 -4.11
CA GLY A 127 -2.81 -10.41 -3.43
C GLY A 127 -3.96 -11.27 -3.91
N ARG A 128 -3.92 -12.54 -3.50
CA ARG A 128 -5.00 -13.52 -3.72
C ARG A 128 -6.13 -13.26 -2.71
N ASN A 129 -7.37 -13.28 -3.20
CA ASN A 129 -8.58 -13.04 -2.43
C ASN A 129 -9.60 -14.14 -2.72
N GLU A 130 -9.62 -15.19 -1.90
CA GLU A 130 -10.58 -16.28 -1.99
C GLU A 130 -11.88 -15.90 -1.26
N VAL A 131 -12.86 -15.36 -1.99
CA VAL A 131 -13.95 -14.57 -1.41
C VAL A 131 -14.91 -15.35 -0.51
N LEU A 132 -14.88 -16.69 -0.56
CA LEU A 132 -15.65 -17.57 0.32
C LEU A 132 -14.97 -17.84 1.67
N SER A 133 -13.70 -17.47 1.82
CA SER A 133 -13.00 -17.54 3.11
C SER A 133 -13.39 -16.33 3.97
N ASP A 134 -13.55 -16.55 5.28
CA ASP A 134 -13.99 -15.53 6.23
C ASP A 134 -13.03 -14.33 6.28
N ILE A 135 -11.75 -14.60 6.58
CA ILE A 135 -10.67 -13.60 6.64
C ILE A 135 -9.67 -13.87 5.51
N ARG A 136 -9.37 -12.83 4.73
CA ARG A 136 -8.52 -12.93 3.53
C ARG A 136 -7.41 -11.90 3.61
N GLU A 137 -6.16 -12.37 3.61
CA GLU A 137 -4.99 -11.50 3.74
C GLU A 137 -4.39 -11.16 2.37
N MET A 138 -4.09 -9.88 2.14
CA MET A 138 -3.40 -9.41 0.94
C MET A 138 -2.28 -8.44 1.32
N SER A 139 -1.21 -8.42 0.54
CA SER A 139 -0.04 -7.60 0.84
C SER A 139 -0.26 -6.14 0.45
N ILE A 140 0.20 -5.25 1.31
CA ILE A 140 0.47 -3.85 0.97
C ILE A 140 1.89 -3.83 0.39
N VAL A 141 1.98 -3.61 -0.92
CA VAL A 141 3.25 -3.66 -1.67
C VAL A 141 3.89 -2.28 -1.85
N GLY A 142 3.21 -1.23 -1.41
CA GLY A 142 3.71 0.14 -1.46
C GLY A 142 2.66 1.16 -1.04
N GLY A 143 3.03 2.43 -1.12
CA GLY A 143 2.11 3.53 -0.90
C GLY A 143 2.71 4.88 -1.31
N SER A 144 1.87 5.90 -1.28
CA SER A 144 2.22 7.29 -1.61
C SER A 144 1.76 8.26 -0.51
N GLY A 145 2.21 9.51 -0.57
CA GLY A 145 1.87 10.51 0.44
C GLY A 145 2.38 10.10 1.83
N LYS A 146 1.49 10.10 2.82
CA LYS A 146 1.77 9.63 4.19
C LYS A 146 2.23 8.18 4.25
N PHE A 147 1.86 7.38 3.26
CA PHE A 147 2.21 5.97 3.14
C PHE A 147 3.40 5.73 2.19
N ARG A 148 4.23 6.75 1.92
CA ARG A 148 5.45 6.54 1.12
C ARG A 148 6.34 5.49 1.79
N MET A 149 6.83 4.54 0.99
CA MET A 149 7.58 3.35 1.44
C MET A 149 6.79 2.40 2.35
N ALA A 150 5.45 2.48 2.34
CA ALA A 150 4.63 1.59 3.14
C ALA A 150 4.81 0.11 2.79
N ARG A 151 4.78 -0.73 3.81
CA ARG A 151 4.71 -2.20 3.72
C ARG A 151 3.76 -2.72 4.78
N GLY A 152 3.15 -3.88 4.55
CA GLY A 152 2.22 -4.47 5.50
C GLY A 152 1.22 -5.38 4.82
N TYR A 153 0.03 -5.48 5.40
CA TYR A 153 -1.03 -6.33 4.90
C TYR A 153 -2.41 -5.77 5.24
N VAL A 154 -3.40 -6.21 4.48
CA VAL A 154 -4.81 -5.97 4.77
C VAL A 154 -5.50 -7.29 5.03
N GLN A 155 -6.48 -7.28 5.94
CA GLN A 155 -7.38 -8.39 6.18
C GLN A 155 -8.80 -7.99 5.78
N ALA A 156 -9.34 -8.67 4.78
CA ALA A 156 -10.67 -8.45 4.27
C ALA A 156 -11.66 -9.44 4.90
N HIS A 157 -12.80 -8.95 5.36
CA HIS A 157 -13.92 -9.71 5.92
C HIS A 157 -15.23 -9.24 5.28
N THR A 158 -15.98 -10.16 4.68
CA THR A 158 -17.21 -9.82 3.94
C THR A 158 -18.36 -9.65 4.93
N ILE A 159 -18.95 -8.46 4.96
CA ILE A 159 -20.07 -8.12 5.86
C ILE A 159 -21.41 -8.41 5.15
N ASP A 160 -21.49 -8.07 3.88
CA ASP A 160 -22.63 -8.35 3.01
C ASP A 160 -22.11 -8.82 1.65
N SER A 161 -22.67 -9.91 1.14
CA SER A 161 -22.32 -10.49 -0.16
C SER A 161 -23.03 -9.83 -1.35
N GLY A 162 -23.98 -8.93 -1.09
CA GLY A 162 -24.69 -8.22 -2.16
C GLY A 162 -25.68 -9.09 -2.94
N ALA A 163 -26.04 -10.27 -2.42
CA ALA A 163 -26.93 -11.22 -3.09
C ALA A 163 -28.30 -10.61 -3.47
N THR A 164 -28.73 -9.57 -2.76
CA THR A 164 -30.04 -8.92 -2.95
C THR A 164 -29.99 -7.71 -3.88
N ASN A 165 -28.92 -6.92 -3.82
CA ASN A 165 -28.86 -5.57 -4.42
C ASN A 165 -27.67 -5.37 -5.38
N GLY A 166 -26.78 -6.36 -5.52
CA GLY A 166 -25.58 -6.27 -6.36
C GLY A 166 -24.47 -5.40 -5.77
N GLU A 167 -24.48 -5.14 -4.45
CA GLU A 167 -23.42 -4.44 -3.73
C GLU A 167 -22.81 -5.33 -2.65
N THR A 168 -21.55 -5.71 -2.83
CA THR A 168 -20.80 -6.42 -1.80
C THR A 168 -20.12 -5.42 -0.87
N VAL A 169 -20.31 -5.58 0.44
CA VAL A 169 -19.67 -4.74 1.47
C VAL A 169 -18.61 -5.55 2.21
N VAL A 170 -17.38 -5.07 2.17
CA VAL A 170 -16.20 -5.74 2.76
C VAL A 170 -15.51 -4.82 3.74
N GLN A 171 -15.38 -5.25 4.99
CA GLN A 171 -14.52 -4.57 5.96
C GLN A 171 -13.07 -4.94 5.70
N TYR A 172 -12.22 -3.94 5.46
CA TYR A 172 -10.77 -4.08 5.42
C TYR A 172 -10.16 -3.57 6.72
N THR A 173 -9.42 -4.42 7.41
CA THR A 173 -8.48 -4.01 8.47
C THR A 173 -7.11 -3.83 7.83
N VAL A 174 -6.61 -2.60 7.82
CA VAL A 174 -5.32 -2.22 7.23
C VAL A 174 -4.27 -2.19 8.32
N ASN A 175 -3.18 -2.94 8.15
CA ASN A 175 -2.02 -2.94 9.05
C ASN A 175 -0.79 -2.52 8.24
N VAL A 176 -0.33 -1.28 8.47
CA VAL A 176 0.71 -0.67 7.65
C VAL A 176 1.88 -0.17 8.50
N VAL A 177 3.08 -0.41 8.01
CA VAL A 177 4.34 0.12 8.54
C VAL A 177 4.82 1.21 7.60
N THR A 178 5.08 2.40 8.13
CA THR A 178 5.68 3.54 7.41
C THR A 178 7.02 3.95 8.03
N THR A 179 7.93 4.44 7.20
CA THR A 179 9.16 5.10 7.67
C THR A 179 8.83 6.51 8.15
N ASN A 180 9.49 7.02 9.19
CA ASN A 180 9.17 8.36 9.70
C ASN A 180 9.48 9.46 8.67
N ALA A 181 8.70 10.56 8.72
CA ALA A 181 8.83 11.69 7.80
C ALA A 181 10.22 12.36 7.84
N SER A 182 10.95 12.25 8.96
CA SER A 182 12.31 12.77 9.13
C SER A 182 13.34 12.06 8.23
N GLU A 183 13.20 10.75 8.01
CA GLU A 183 14.09 9.99 7.14
C GLU A 183 13.85 10.28 5.67
N GLN A 184 12.60 10.55 5.26
CA GLN A 184 12.28 10.86 3.87
C GLN A 184 12.89 12.21 3.44
N GLY A 185 12.95 13.19 4.36
CA GLY A 185 13.69 14.44 4.16
C GLY A 185 15.21 14.25 4.25
N GLY A 186 15.69 13.34 5.09
CA GLY A 186 17.12 13.02 5.25
C GLY A 186 17.72 12.29 4.05
N GLN A 187 17.02 11.33 3.47
CA GLN A 187 17.41 10.60 2.24
C GLN A 187 17.49 11.53 1.03
N ALA A 188 16.54 12.47 0.89
CA ALA A 188 16.57 13.48 -0.16
C ALA A 188 17.80 14.40 -0.02
N LYS A 189 18.08 14.87 1.20
CA LYS A 189 19.25 15.71 1.49
C LYS A 189 20.59 14.96 1.36
N HIS A 190 20.63 13.68 1.72
CA HIS A 190 21.82 12.83 1.57
C HIS A 190 22.16 12.56 0.10
N LEU A 191 21.15 12.37 -0.75
CA LEU A 191 21.35 12.25 -2.20
C LEU A 191 21.84 13.56 -2.83
N GLU A 192 21.30 14.71 -2.40
CA GLU A 192 21.80 16.03 -2.84
C GLU A 192 23.25 16.28 -2.38
N GLY A 193 23.59 15.89 -1.13
CA GLY A 193 24.95 15.96 -0.61
C GLY A 193 25.94 15.09 -1.39
N ARG A 194 25.56 13.87 -1.77
CA ARG A 194 26.40 13.00 -2.62
C ARG A 194 26.60 13.56 -4.04
N LYS A 195 25.59 14.21 -4.62
CA LYS A 195 25.75 14.93 -5.89
C LYS A 195 26.70 16.13 -5.75
N ALA A 196 26.59 16.90 -4.67
CA ALA A 196 27.50 18.02 -4.41
C ALA A 196 28.97 17.57 -4.20
N VAL A 197 29.18 16.47 -3.48
CA VAL A 197 30.52 15.87 -3.28
C VAL A 197 31.08 15.28 -4.59
N GLY A 198 30.23 14.66 -5.42
CA GLY A 198 30.62 14.17 -6.75
C GLY A 198 31.07 15.31 -7.70
N THR A 199 30.40 16.45 -7.65
CA THR A 199 30.76 17.66 -8.43
C THR A 199 32.04 18.34 -7.92
N LEU A 200 32.30 18.30 -6.61
CA LEU A 200 33.55 18.84 -6.05
C LEU A 200 34.75 17.92 -6.34
N ALA A 201 34.55 16.60 -6.39
CA ALA A 201 35.59 15.65 -6.75
C ALA A 201 36.03 15.77 -8.23
N SER A 202 35.10 16.08 -9.15
CA SER A 202 35.45 16.33 -10.55
C SER A 202 36.17 17.66 -10.79
N CYS A 203 36.00 18.67 -9.91
CA CYS A 203 36.78 19.90 -9.94
C CYS A 203 38.23 19.72 -9.45
N TRP A 204 38.51 18.71 -8.62
CA TRP A 204 39.86 18.45 -8.10
C TRP A 204 40.69 17.48 -8.96
N LEU A 205 40.04 16.65 -9.78
CA LEU A 205 40.71 15.69 -10.67
C LEU A 205 40.91 16.20 -12.11
N GLY A 206 40.54 17.47 -12.39
CA GLY A 206 40.61 18.08 -13.73
C GLY A 206 41.79 19.04 -13.98
N SER A 207 42.79 19.11 -13.09
CA SER A 207 43.96 19.98 -13.28
C SER A 207 45.24 19.18 -13.02
N GLY A 208 45.68 18.46 -14.04
CA GLY A 208 46.91 17.67 -14.02
C GLY A 208 47.14 17.05 -15.39
N ASP A 209 47.95 17.77 -16.18
CA ASP A 209 48.58 17.48 -17.48
C ASP A 209 47.77 17.72 -18.77
#